data_AF-A0A660YR91-F1
#
_entry.id   AF-A0A660YR91-F1
#
_cell.length_a   1.000
_cell.length_b   1.000
_cell.length_c   1.000
_cell.angle_alpha   90.00
_cell.angle_beta   90.00
_cell.angle_gamma   90.00
#
_symmetry.space_group_name_H-M   'P 1'
#
loop_
_entity.id
_entity.type
_entity.pdbx_description
1 polymer ?
#
loop_
_entity_poly.entity_id
_entity_poly.type
_entity_poly.pdbx_seq_one_letter_code
_entity_poly.pdbx_strand_id
1 'polypeptide(L)'
;DFVFVWEPRGHWQPEKIAVLCQELDLIHGVDPFQAEPVFGNICYFRLHGKGGYRYHYTEQDFEILYEKCRHNEKLTYVLFNNVSMLSDAQRFLNLLQRRRR
;
A
#
# COMPACT_ATOMS: atom_id res chain seq x y z
N ASP A 1 -6.74 4.52 -21.77
CA ASP A 1 -6.12 5.56 -20.92
C ASP A 1 -5.16 4.94 -19.92
N PHE A 2 -4.15 5.70 -19.52
CA PHE A 2 -3.15 5.29 -18.53
C PHE A 2 -3.50 5.84 -17.15
N VAL A 3 -3.07 5.12 -16.12
CA VAL A 3 -3.19 5.52 -14.71
C VAL A 3 -1.78 5.70 -14.17
N PHE A 4 -1.47 6.88 -13.63
CA PHE A 4 -0.14 7.20 -13.12
C PHE A 4 -0.09 7.15 -11.60
N VAL A 5 0.96 6.54 -11.06
CA VAL A 5 1.18 6.40 -9.63
C VAL A 5 2.52 7.02 -9.28
N TRP A 6 2.54 7.84 -8.24
CA TRP A 6 3.76 8.43 -7.71
C TRP A 6 3.97 7.98 -6.26
N GLU A 7 5.12 7.35 -6.01
CA GLU A 7 5.60 7.02 -4.66
C GLU A 7 6.72 7.99 -4.29
N PRO A 8 6.43 9.07 -3.54
CA PRO A 8 7.44 10.03 -3.12
C PRO A 8 8.51 9.38 -2.25
N ARG A 9 9.77 9.78 -2.46
CA ARG A 9 10.91 9.40 -1.62
C ARG A 9 11.46 10.64 -0.91
N GLY A 10 11.89 10.47 0.35
CA GLY A 10 12.36 11.56 1.20
C GLY A 10 11.25 12.20 2.04
N HIS A 11 11.55 13.32 2.68
CA HIS A 11 10.64 14.00 3.59
C HIS A 11 9.66 14.90 2.82
N TRP A 12 8.43 14.43 2.65
CA TRP A 12 7.34 15.18 2.04
C TRP A 12 6.21 15.37 3.05
N GLN A 13 5.68 16.59 3.12
CA GLN A 13 4.49 16.84 3.93
C GLN A 13 3.26 16.27 3.22
N PRO A 14 2.35 15.57 3.94
CA PRO A 14 1.16 14.95 3.35
C PRO A 14 0.31 15.91 2.50
N GLU A 15 0.18 17.16 2.94
CA GLU A 15 -0.59 18.20 2.25
C GLU A 15 0.03 18.54 0.90
N LYS A 16 1.37 18.58 0.83
CA LYS A 16 2.09 18.85 -0.42
C LYS A 16 1.97 17.70 -1.40
N ILE A 17 2.00 16.45 -0.91
CA ILE A 17 1.76 15.27 -1.74
C ILE A 17 0.35 15.33 -2.32
N ALA A 18 -0.66 15.63 -1.49
CA ALA A 18 -2.05 15.70 -1.92
C ALA A 18 -2.28 16.73 -3.03
N VAL A 19 -1.74 17.96 -2.86
CA VAL A 19 -1.82 19.02 -3.87
C VAL A 19 -1.18 18.58 -5.19
N LEU A 20 0.04 18.05 -5.16
CA LEU A 20 0.73 17.62 -6.38
C LEU A 20 0.02 16.45 -7.07
N CYS A 21 -0.45 15.47 -6.31
CA CYS A 21 -1.22 14.36 -6.85
C CYS A 21 -2.53 14.83 -7.50
N GLN A 22 -3.20 15.84 -6.93
CA GLN A 22 -4.40 16.41 -7.51
C GLN A 22 -4.11 17.22 -8.78
N GLU A 23 -3.09 18.08 -8.77
CA GLU A 23 -2.72 18.93 -9.91
C GLU A 23 -2.25 18.13 -11.13
N LEU A 24 -1.58 17.00 -10.89
CA LEU A 24 -0.96 16.18 -11.92
C LEU A 24 -1.72 14.88 -12.23
N ASP A 25 -2.91 14.70 -11.63
CA ASP A 25 -3.73 13.48 -11.74
C ASP A 25 -2.94 12.19 -11.45
N LEU A 26 -2.24 12.18 -10.31
CA LEU A 26 -1.45 11.04 -9.84
C LEU A 26 -2.14 10.36 -8.66
N ILE A 27 -2.07 9.04 -8.59
CA ILE A 27 -2.38 8.30 -7.36
C ILE A 27 -1.17 8.33 -6.43
N HIS A 28 -1.42 8.56 -5.14
CA HIS A 28 -0.39 8.41 -4.12
C HIS A 28 -0.06 6.92 -3.91
N GLY A 29 1.08 6.50 -4.45
CA GLY A 29 1.69 5.22 -4.13
C GLY A 29 2.38 5.32 -2.76
N VAL A 30 2.06 4.41 -1.84
CA VAL A 30 2.53 4.54 -0.45
C VAL A 30 2.74 3.18 0.20
N ASP A 31 3.66 3.09 1.17
CA ASP A 31 3.68 1.96 2.10
C ASP A 31 2.65 2.24 3.21
N PRO A 32 1.56 1.46 3.32
CA PRO A 32 0.48 1.73 4.27
C PRO A 32 0.92 1.59 5.74
N PHE A 33 2.10 1.02 6.02
CA PHE A 33 2.68 1.00 7.36
C PHE A 33 3.51 2.26 7.68
N GLN A 34 3.77 3.11 6.71
CA GLN A 34 4.56 4.34 6.87
C GLN A 34 3.68 5.60 6.84
N ALA A 35 2.65 5.62 5.99
CA ALA A 35 1.71 6.72 5.90
C ALA A 35 0.36 6.27 5.30
N GLU A 36 -0.68 7.07 5.51
CA GLU A 36 -1.98 6.88 4.85
C GLU A 36 -1.97 7.44 3.41
N PRO A 37 -2.72 6.85 2.47
CA PRO A 37 -2.90 7.42 1.14
C PRO A 37 -3.67 8.74 1.24
N VAL A 38 -3.20 9.78 0.54
CA VAL A 38 -3.78 11.14 0.64
C VAL A 38 -4.60 11.54 -0.58
N PHE A 39 -4.36 10.91 -1.74
CA PHE A 39 -5.08 11.20 -2.98
C PHE A 39 -5.05 10.00 -3.93
N GLY A 40 -6.06 9.91 -4.81
CA GLY A 40 -6.21 8.87 -5.82
C GLY A 40 -7.59 8.21 -5.78
N ASN A 41 -8.05 7.75 -6.95
CA ASN A 41 -9.30 6.98 -7.11
C ASN A 41 -9.15 5.49 -6.75
N ILE A 42 -7.91 5.00 -6.64
CA ILE A 42 -7.53 3.69 -6.13
C ILE A 42 -6.51 3.86 -5.00
N CYS A 43 -6.33 2.82 -4.19
CA CYS A 43 -5.21 2.73 -3.27
C CYS A 43 -4.11 1.90 -3.90
N TYR A 44 -2.88 2.40 -3.88
CA TYR A 44 -1.73 1.72 -4.45
C TYR A 44 -0.64 1.51 -3.38
N PHE A 45 -0.67 0.35 -2.74
CA PHE A 45 0.22 0.02 -1.64
C PHE A 45 1.47 -0.69 -2.13
N ARG A 46 2.65 -0.17 -1.76
CA ARG A 46 3.96 -0.81 -2.03
C ARG A 46 4.69 -1.07 -0.72
N LEU A 47 4.76 -2.34 -0.35
CA LEU A 47 5.27 -2.82 0.93
C LEU A 47 6.73 -3.21 0.80
N HIS A 48 7.64 -2.39 1.35
CA HIS A 48 9.09 -2.63 1.23
C HIS A 48 9.68 -3.38 2.43
N GLY A 49 8.85 -3.79 3.40
CA GLY A 49 9.28 -4.35 4.67
C GLY A 49 9.47 -3.27 5.74
N LYS A 50 8.92 -3.50 6.95
CA LYS A 50 9.03 -2.55 8.06
C LYS A 50 10.48 -2.45 8.54
N GLY A 51 11.07 -1.27 8.38
CA GLY A 51 12.49 -1.04 8.73
C GLY A 51 13.49 -1.61 7.70
N GLY A 52 13.02 -2.18 6.58
CA GLY A 52 13.88 -2.59 5.47
C GLY A 52 13.44 -3.86 4.74
N TYR A 53 14.03 -4.08 3.57
CA TYR A 53 13.67 -5.15 2.63
C TYR A 53 13.75 -6.58 3.16
N ARG A 54 14.52 -6.84 4.23
CA ARG A 54 14.65 -8.18 4.84
C ARG A 54 13.56 -8.49 5.87
N TYR A 55 12.66 -7.55 6.12
CA TYR A 55 11.55 -7.77 7.04
C TYR A 55 10.62 -8.86 6.52
N HIS A 56 10.22 -9.76 7.42
CA HIS A 56 9.26 -10.81 7.15
C HIS A 56 7.95 -10.43 7.82
N TYR A 57 6.88 -10.28 7.03
CA TYR A 57 5.58 -9.87 7.55
C TYR A 57 4.98 -10.98 8.42
N THR A 58 4.47 -10.58 9.58
CA THR A 58 3.79 -11.48 10.53
C THR A 58 2.32 -11.61 10.18
N GLU A 59 1.64 -12.62 10.74
CA GLU A 59 0.18 -12.72 10.63
C GLU A 59 -0.52 -11.46 11.17
N GLN A 60 -0.01 -10.88 12.26
CA GLN A 60 -0.54 -9.63 12.82
C GLN A 60 -0.40 -8.46 11.84
N ASP A 61 0.69 -8.42 11.06
CA ASP A 61 0.86 -7.39 10.03
C ASP A 61 -0.14 -7.55 8.91
N PHE A 62 -0.41 -8.78 8.48
CA PHE A 62 -1.44 -9.05 7.48
C PHE A 62 -2.82 -8.67 7.96
N GLU A 63 -3.10 -8.82 9.26
CA GLU A 63 -4.36 -8.35 9.83
C GLU A 63 -4.48 -6.83 9.81
N ILE A 64 -3.42 -6.12 10.16
CA ILE A 64 -3.36 -4.66 10.05
C ILE A 64 -3.51 -4.23 8.58
N LEU A 65 -2.82 -4.90 7.66
CA LEU A 65 -2.89 -4.61 6.23
C LEU A 65 -4.29 -4.86 5.68
N TYR A 66 -4.95 -5.94 6.09
CA TYR A 66 -6.33 -6.24 5.72
C TYR A 66 -7.27 -5.11 6.16
N GLU A 67 -7.16 -4.66 7.41
CA GLU A 67 -7.98 -3.56 7.90
C GLU A 67 -7.69 -2.27 7.12
N LYS A 68 -6.43 -1.95 6.83
CA LYS A 68 -6.09 -0.80 5.98
C LYS A 68 -6.71 -0.88 4.59
N CYS A 69 -6.72 -2.05 3.95
CA CYS A 69 -7.42 -2.23 2.69
C CYS A 69 -8.94 -2.03 2.84
N ARG A 70 -9.55 -2.57 3.90
CA ARG A 70 -11.01 -2.51 4.12
C ARG A 70 -11.50 -1.09 4.37
N HIS A 71 -10.74 -0.26 5.09
CA HIS A 71 -11.14 1.10 5.42
C HIS A 71 -11.12 2.06 4.22
N ASN A 72 -10.47 1.70 3.13
CA ASN A 72 -10.24 2.63 2.03
C ASN A 72 -11.39 2.72 1.02
N GLU A 73 -12.43 1.86 1.09
CA GLU A 73 -13.61 1.72 0.19
C GLU A 73 -13.32 1.64 -1.33
N LYS A 74 -12.09 1.95 -1.75
CA LYS A 74 -11.58 1.99 -3.11
C LYS A 74 -10.95 0.65 -3.47
N LEU A 75 -10.88 0.38 -4.76
CA LEU A 75 -10.04 -0.69 -5.28
C LEU A 75 -8.61 -0.50 -4.78
N THR A 76 -8.08 -1.52 -4.11
CA THR A 76 -6.76 -1.45 -3.47
C THR A 76 -5.82 -2.47 -4.11
N TYR A 77 -4.71 -1.99 -4.65
CA TYR A 77 -3.61 -2.80 -5.14
C TYR A 77 -2.55 -2.93 -4.05
N VAL A 78 -2.18 -4.16 -3.71
CA VAL A 78 -1.18 -4.47 -2.68
C VAL A 78 0.00 -5.17 -3.33
N LEU A 79 1.15 -4.50 -3.36
CA LEU A 79 2.38 -5.00 -3.96
C LEU A 79 3.43 -5.20 -2.88
N PHE A 80 3.83 -6.44 -2.66
CA PHE A 80 4.98 -6.77 -1.82
C PHE A 80 6.27 -6.56 -2.62
N ASN A 81 7.23 -5.86 -2.03
CA ASN A 81 8.52 -5.51 -2.61
C ASN A 81 9.68 -5.75 -1.63
N ASN A 82 9.45 -6.57 -0.59
CA ASN A 82 10.47 -7.08 0.31
C ASN A 82 11.10 -8.39 -0.25
N VAL A 83 12.17 -8.89 0.38
CA VAL A 83 12.91 -10.07 -0.09
C VAL A 83 12.03 -11.31 -0.16
N SER A 84 11.11 -11.50 0.78
CA SER A 84 10.15 -12.62 0.81
C SER A 84 8.83 -12.33 0.08
N MET A 85 8.80 -11.33 -0.82
CA MET A 85 7.57 -10.80 -1.44
C MET A 85 6.61 -11.85 -2.00
N LEU A 86 7.09 -12.91 -2.67
CA LEU A 86 6.23 -13.95 -3.21
C LEU A 86 5.49 -14.71 -2.10
N SER A 87 6.21 -15.11 -1.05
CA SER A 87 5.65 -15.84 0.07
C SER A 87 4.68 -14.96 0.87
N ASP A 88 5.04 -13.69 1.09
CA ASP A 88 4.17 -12.77 1.83
C ASP A 88 2.91 -12.43 1.04
N ALA A 89 3.01 -12.23 -0.28
CA ALA A 89 1.84 -12.06 -1.15
C ALA A 89 0.90 -13.28 -1.11
N GLN A 90 1.44 -14.50 -1.15
CA GLN A 90 0.64 -15.73 -1.05
C GLN A 90 -0.05 -15.87 0.32
N ARG A 91 0.67 -15.59 1.41
CA ARG A 91 0.11 -15.64 2.78
C ARG A 91 -1.00 -14.61 2.95
N PHE A 92 -0.79 -13.38 2.47
CA PHE A 92 -1.82 -12.36 2.50
C PHE A 92 -3.03 -12.73 1.64
N LEU A 93 -2.82 -13.28 0.43
CA LEU A 93 -3.91 -13.77 -0.42
C LEU A 93 -4.73 -14.87 0.27
N ASN A 94 -4.07 -15.80 0.97
CA ASN A 94 -4.75 -16.85 1.74
C ASN A 94 -5.62 -16.25 2.86
N LEU A 95 -5.13 -15.21 3.56
CA LEU A 95 -5.94 -14.47 4.54
C LEU A 95 -7.19 -13.86 3.89
N LEU A 96 -7.04 -13.18 2.75
CA LEU A 96 -8.16 -12.59 2.00
C LEU A 96 -9.20 -13.65 1.62
N GLN A 97 -8.76 -14.81 1.13
CA GLN A 97 -9.68 -15.89 0.75
C GLN A 97 -10.44 -16.46 1.95
N ARG A 98 -9.80 -16.57 3.11
CA ARG A 98 -10.46 -17.03 4.35
C ARG A 98 -11.54 -16.07 4.84
N ARG A 99 -11.39 -14.76 4.62
CA ARG A 99 -12.35 -13.72 5.03
C ARG A 99 -13.47 -13.44 4.03
N ARG A 100 -13.35 -13.92 2.79
CA ARG A 100 -14.43 -13.87 1.78
C ARG A 100 -15.45 -15.00 1.92
N ARG A 101 -15.13 -16.04 2.70
CA ARG A 101 -16.05 -17.12 3.08
C ARG A 101 -16.89 -16.67 4.26
#